data_AF-A0A9E3DRZ8-F1
#
_entry.id   AF-A0A9E3DRZ8-F1
#
_cell.length_a   1.000
_cell.length_b   1.000
_cell.length_c   1.000
_cell.angle_alpha   90.00
_cell.angle_beta   90.00
_cell.angle_gamma   90.00
#
_symmetry.space_group_name_H-M   'P 1'
#
loop_
_entity.id
_entity.type
_entity.pdbx_description
1 polymer ?
#
loop_
_entity_poly.entity_id
_entity_poly.type
_entity_poly.pdbx_seq_one_letter_code
_entity_poly.pdbx_strand_id
1 'polypeptide(L)'
;MHPFSSFAFARDALPDNEQKQAALNYLNEAWAEARHDGIDGDCLAQASLFAAFAELVGTYGEDAVAKFVEGLSARVRNGEFSLALARQ
;
A
#
# COMPACT_ATOMS: atom_id res chain seq x y z
N MET A 1 42.64 2.35 -22.60
CA MET A 1 41.82 1.47 -21.74
C MET A 1 40.87 2.37 -20.98
N HIS A 2 39.62 2.47 -21.42
CA HIS A 2 38.67 3.46 -20.91
C HIS A 2 38.22 3.10 -19.48
N PRO A 3 38.15 4.06 -18.54
CA PRO A 3 37.59 3.83 -17.23
C PRO A 3 36.09 3.55 -17.35
N PHE A 4 35.64 2.53 -16.63
CA PHE A 4 34.24 2.15 -16.51
C PHE A 4 33.40 3.36 -16.13
N SER A 5 32.48 3.75 -17.02
CA SER A 5 31.39 4.66 -16.69
C SER A 5 30.61 4.04 -15.53
N SER A 6 30.82 4.58 -14.34
CA SER A 6 29.94 4.37 -13.20
C SER A 6 28.60 5.00 -13.53
N PHE A 7 27.76 4.26 -14.25
CA PHE A 7 26.34 4.53 -14.32
C PHE A 7 25.70 4.11 -13.00
N ALA A 8 26.09 4.81 -11.93
CA ALA A 8 25.23 4.97 -10.78
C ALA A 8 24.11 5.93 -11.23
N PHE A 9 23.13 5.38 -11.96
CA PHE A 9 21.80 5.98 -11.94
C PHE A 9 21.32 5.84 -10.49
N ALA A 10 21.68 6.82 -9.66
CA ALA A 10 20.81 7.19 -8.57
C ALA A 10 19.47 7.48 -9.23
N ARG A 11 18.59 6.47 -9.25
CA ARG A 11 17.18 6.66 -9.62
C ARG A 11 16.73 7.78 -8.70
N ASP A 12 16.49 8.97 -9.25
CA ASP A 12 15.75 9.99 -8.53
C ASP A 12 14.50 9.30 -8.01
N ALA A 13 14.41 9.17 -6.69
CA ALA A 13 13.24 8.59 -6.07
C ALA A 13 12.06 9.44 -6.56
N LEU A 14 11.06 8.79 -7.14
CA LEU A 14 9.86 9.49 -7.62
C LEU A 14 9.35 10.40 -6.48
N PRO A 15 8.79 11.59 -6.75
CA PRO A 15 8.14 12.39 -5.72
C PRO A 15 7.15 11.53 -4.91
N ASP A 16 7.01 11.76 -3.60
CA ASP A 16 6.18 10.92 -2.70
C ASP A 16 4.77 10.62 -3.24
N ASN A 17 4.13 11.60 -3.89
CA ASN A 17 2.81 11.42 -4.49
C ASN A 17 2.85 10.49 -5.72
N GLU A 18 3.90 10.56 -6.54
CA GLU A 18 4.10 9.67 -7.68
C GLU A 18 4.43 8.25 -7.21
N GLN A 19 5.23 8.09 -6.15
CA GLN A 19 5.46 6.79 -5.52
C GLN A 19 4.17 6.17 -5.01
N LYS A 20 3.35 6.95 -4.28
CA LYS A 20 2.04 6.48 -3.77
C LYS A 20 1.11 6.07 -4.92
N GLN A 21 1.05 6.88 -5.98
CA GLN A 21 0.21 6.56 -7.13
C GLN A 21 0.68 5.29 -7.86
N ALA A 22 2.00 5.15 -8.06
CA ALA A 22 2.57 3.95 -8.66
C ALA A 22 2.28 2.70 -7.81
N ALA A 23 2.47 2.77 -6.50
CA ALA A 23 2.16 1.67 -5.58
C ALA A 23 0.67 1.27 -5.65
N LEU A 24 -0.24 2.25 -5.68
CA LEU A 24 -1.67 1.98 -5.84
C LEU A 24 -1.99 1.28 -7.16
N ASN A 25 -1.35 1.67 -8.26
CA ASN A 25 -1.54 1.01 -9.55
C ASN A 25 -1.06 -0.45 -9.51
N TYR A 26 0.12 -0.70 -8.96
CA TYR A 26 0.63 -2.07 -8.79
C TYR A 26 -0.30 -2.94 -7.93
N LEU A 27 -0.84 -2.38 -6.85
CA LEU A 27 -1.79 -3.09 -5.99
C LEU A 27 -3.10 -3.39 -6.72
N ASN A 28 -3.62 -2.45 -7.50
CA ASN A 28 -4.84 -2.65 -8.29
C ASN A 28 -4.66 -3.74 -9.34
N GLU A 29 -3.51 -3.78 -10.02
CA GLU A 29 -3.19 -4.83 -10.99
C GLU A 29 -3.09 -6.19 -10.32
N ALA A 30 -2.35 -6.30 -9.21
CA ALA A 30 -2.27 -7.53 -8.42
C ALA A 30 -3.64 -8.01 -7.94
N TRP A 31 -4.53 -7.08 -7.58
CA TRP A 31 -5.90 -7.41 -7.18
C TRP A 31 -6.78 -7.86 -8.34
N ALA A 32 -6.60 -7.29 -9.52
CA ALA A 32 -7.31 -7.72 -10.73
C ALA A 32 -6.90 -9.15 -11.11
N GLU A 33 -5.60 -9.44 -11.08
CA GLU A 33 -5.05 -10.77 -11.37
C GLU A 33 -5.52 -11.82 -10.36
N ALA A 34 -5.43 -11.53 -9.07
CA ALA A 34 -5.88 -12.45 -8.02
C ALA A 34 -7.37 -12.81 -8.18
N ARG A 35 -8.21 -11.84 -8.55
CA ARG A 35 -9.64 -12.10 -8.83
C ARG A 35 -9.85 -12.89 -10.11
N HIS A 36 -9.01 -12.69 -11.12
CA HIS A 36 -9.02 -13.50 -12.35
C HIS A 36 -8.74 -14.97 -12.04
N ASP A 37 -7.80 -15.23 -11.13
CA ASP A 37 -7.46 -16.57 -10.63
C ASP A 37 -8.52 -17.17 -9.68
N GLY A 38 -9.60 -16.44 -9.40
CA GLY A 38 -10.71 -16.90 -8.56
C GLY A 38 -10.49 -16.73 -7.05
N ILE A 39 -9.52 -15.92 -6.64
CA ILE A 39 -9.31 -15.61 -5.21
C ILE A 39 -10.43 -14.68 -4.74
N ASP A 40 -11.02 -15.04 -3.60
CA ASP A 40 -12.07 -14.26 -2.96
C ASP A 40 -11.56 -12.88 -2.52
N GLY A 41 -12.39 -11.85 -2.77
CA GLY A 41 -12.03 -10.46 -2.51
C GLY A 41 -11.83 -10.15 -1.03
N ASP A 42 -12.58 -10.80 -0.14
CA ASP A 42 -12.44 -10.59 1.31
C ASP A 42 -11.15 -11.24 1.81
N CYS A 43 -10.82 -12.44 1.29
CA CYS A 43 -9.55 -13.10 1.56
C CYS A 43 -8.35 -12.23 1.14
N LEU A 44 -8.42 -11.66 -0.07
CA LEU A 44 -7.37 -10.78 -0.58
C LEU A 44 -7.23 -9.49 0.25
N ALA A 45 -8.35 -8.90 0.69
CA ALA A 45 -8.33 -7.72 1.55
C ALA A 45 -7.67 -8.02 2.90
N GLN A 46 -8.01 -9.15 3.54
CA GLN A 46 -7.39 -9.57 4.79
C GLN A 46 -5.89 -9.83 4.64
N ALA A 47 -5.48 -10.53 3.58
CA ALA A 47 -4.07 -10.77 3.29
C ALA A 47 -3.31 -9.45 3.04
N SER A 48 -3.92 -8.51 2.31
CA SER A 48 -3.33 -7.19 2.05
C SER A 48 -3.15 -6.37 3.34
N LEU A 49 -4.14 -6.39 4.24
CA LEU A 49 -4.03 -5.73 5.54
C LEU A 49 -2.91 -6.33 6.40
N PHE A 50 -2.80 -7.66 6.42
CA PHE A 50 -1.70 -8.33 7.12
C PHE A 50 -0.34 -7.92 6.56
N ALA A 51 -0.16 -7.98 5.24
CA ALA A 51 1.09 -7.60 4.59
C ALA A 51 1.45 -6.14 4.87
N ALA A 52 0.48 -5.23 4.78
CA ALA A 52 0.68 -3.81 5.09
C ALA A 52 1.10 -3.59 6.56
N PHE A 53 0.44 -4.24 7.52
CA PHE A 53 0.82 -4.11 8.92
C PHE A 53 2.18 -4.75 9.24
N ALA A 54 2.50 -5.90 8.63
CA ALA A 54 3.80 -6.53 8.81
C ALA A 54 4.94 -5.60 8.35
N GLU A 55 4.78 -4.95 7.20
CA GLU A 55 5.76 -3.98 6.67
C GLU A 55 5.89 -2.76 7.59
N LEU A 56 4.76 -2.19 8.03
CA LEU A 56 4.74 -1.04 8.95
C LEU A 56 5.39 -1.38 10.29
N VAL A 57 5.10 -2.56 10.85
CA VAL A 57 5.70 -3.01 12.12
C VAL A 57 7.19 -3.27 11.95
N GLY A 58 7.61 -3.89 10.85
CA GLY A 58 9.02 -4.10 10.53
C GLY A 58 9.80 -2.79 10.39
N THR A 59 9.15 -1.73 9.87
CA THR A 59 9.79 -0.42 9.65
C THR A 59 9.78 0.46 10.89
N TYR A 60 8.67 0.49 11.63
CA TYR A 60 8.41 1.49 12.68
C TYR A 60 8.27 0.90 14.10
N GLY A 61 8.11 -0.41 14.23
CA GLY A 61 7.86 -1.10 15.50
C GLY A 61 6.38 -1.17 15.89
N GLU A 62 6.05 -2.12 16.78
CA GLU A 62 4.67 -2.45 17.17
C GLU A 62 3.93 -1.27 17.82
N ASP A 63 4.55 -0.56 18.77
CA ASP A 63 3.92 0.56 19.48
C ASP A 63 3.57 1.73 18.54
N ALA A 64 4.45 2.02 17.58
CA ALA A 64 4.22 3.09 16.61
C ALA A 64 3.04 2.76 15.69
N VAL A 65 2.94 1.50 15.24
CA VAL A 65 1.83 1.05 14.41
C VAL A 65 0.53 0.96 15.20
N ALA A 66 0.57 0.49 16.45
CA ALA A 66 -0.59 0.46 17.34
C ALA A 66 -1.18 1.86 17.53
N LYS A 67 -0.33 2.87 17.72
CA LYS A 67 -0.74 4.28 17.77
C LYS A 67 -1.26 4.79 16.44
N PHE A 68 -0.64 4.40 15.31
CA PHE A 68 -1.09 4.81 13.98
C PHE A 68 -2.51 4.30 13.66
N VAL A 69 -2.84 3.08 14.07
CA VAL A 69 -4.18 2.51 13.85
C VAL A 69 -5.20 2.92 14.92
N GLU A 70 -4.77 3.66 15.95
CA GLU A 70 -5.66 4.20 16.95
C GLU A 70 -6.71 5.11 16.28
N GLY A 71 -7.99 4.82 16.52
CA GLY A 71 -9.10 5.54 15.88
C GLY A 71 -9.51 5.02 14.50
N LEU A 72 -8.84 4.02 13.92
CA LEU A 72 -9.24 3.43 12.64
C LEU A 72 -10.70 2.92 12.66
N SER A 73 -11.13 2.34 13.79
CA SER A 73 -12.51 1.91 13.99
C SER A 73 -13.52 3.06 13.92
N ALA A 74 -13.16 4.25 14.43
CA ALA A 74 -14.00 5.44 14.32
C ALA A 74 -14.09 5.91 12.86
N ARG A 75 -12.98 5.92 12.14
CA ARG A 75 -12.92 6.28 10.71
C ARG A 75 -13.79 5.35 9.85
N VAL A 76 -13.74 4.03 10.11
CA VAL A 76 -14.61 3.04 9.48
C VAL A 76 -16.08 3.33 9.77
N ARG A 77 -16.44 3.59 11.03
CA ARG A 77 -17.83 3.92 11.42
C ARG A 77 -18.33 5.24 10.82
N ASN A 78 -17.43 6.19 10.60
CA ASN A 78 -17.72 7.46 9.94
C ASN A 78 -17.85 7.33 8.42
N GLY A 79 -17.64 6.14 7.86
CA GLY A 79 -17.81 5.87 6.43
C GLY A 79 -16.63 6.34 5.56
N GLU A 80 -15.46 6.65 6.13
CA GLU A 80 -14.30 7.12 5.37
C GLU A 80 -13.83 6.12 4.30
N PHE A 81 -14.13 4.84 4.48
CA PHE A 81 -13.78 3.76 3.55
C PHE A 81 -14.99 3.24 2.77
N SER A 82 -16.17 3.84 2.96
CA SER A 82 -17.38 3.49 2.22
C SER A 82 -17.42 4.24 0.90
N LEU A 83 -17.12 3.54 -0.20
CA LEU A 83 -17.12 4.10 -1.57
C LEU A 83 -18.47 4.70 -2.00
N ALA A 84 -19.56 4.39 -1.29
CA ALA A 84 -20.89 4.97 -1.53
C ALA A 84 -21.03 6.44 -1.09
N LEU A 85 -20.25 6.91 -0.11
CA LEU A 85 -20.30 8.30 0.37
C LEU A 85 -19.44 9.27 -0.46
N ALA A 86 -18.52 8.76 -1.29
CA ALA A 86 -17.61 9.59 -2.10
C ALA A 86 -18.28 10.17 -3.38
N ARG A 87 -19.59 9.95 -3.58
CA ARG A 87 -20.36 10.36 -4.77
C ARG A 87 -21.59 11.23 -4.46
N GLN A 88 -21.76 11.72 -3.24
CA GLN A 88 -22.83 12.65 -2.86
C GLN A 88 -22.23 14.01 -2.49
#